data_AF-A0A0W0YJC5-F1
#
_entry.id   AF-A0A0W0YJC5-F1
#
_cell.length_a   1.000
_cell.length_b   1.000
_cell.length_c   1.000
_cell.angle_alpha   90.00
_cell.angle_beta   90.00
_cell.angle_gamma   90.00
#
_symmetry.space_group_name_H-M   'P 1'
#
loop_
_entity.id
_entity.type
_entity.pdbx_description
1 polymer ?
#
loop_
_entity_poly.entity_id
_entity_poly.type
_entity_poly.pdbx_seq_one_letter_code
_entity_poly.pdbx_strand_id
1 'polypeptide(L)'
;MRPLFIILIVSLVILQHKLWLGDGNLIQWRDLQKKLAVHEQENNKLATRNRSLEADIKELKNGDQALEEQARYELGMIKENEVYYHFID
;
A
#
# COMPACT_ATOMS: atom_id res chain seq x y z
N MET A 1 1.96 22.07 59.71
CA MET A 1 2.94 22.29 58.62
C MET A 1 3.54 21.01 58.05
N ARG A 2 4.06 20.06 58.86
CA ARG A 2 4.66 18.79 58.38
C ARG A 2 3.76 17.82 57.56
N PRO A 3 2.46 17.61 57.88
CA PRO A 3 1.65 16.61 57.16
C PRO A 3 1.26 17.08 55.74
N LEU A 4 1.17 18.39 55.53
CA LEU A 4 0.82 18.96 54.23
C LEU A 4 1.88 18.67 53.17
N PHE A 5 3.16 18.74 53.57
CA PHE A 5 4.29 18.36 52.72
C PHE A 5 4.27 16.88 52.33
N ILE A 6 3.90 15.99 53.27
CA ILE A 6 3.83 14.55 52.99
C ILE A 6 2.74 14.27 51.95
N ILE A 7 1.56 14.88 52.10
CA ILE A 7 0.45 14.73 51.15
C ILE A 7 0.86 15.26 49.76
N LEU A 8 1.55 16.40 49.71
CA LEU A 8 2.04 16.98 48.46
C LEU A 8 3.06 16.08 47.76
N ILE A 9 3.97 15.46 48.52
CA ILE A 9 4.95 14.50 47.98
C ILE A 9 4.25 13.24 47.46
N VAL A 10 3.29 12.70 48.21
CA VAL A 10 2.51 11.52 47.78
C VAL A 10 1.73 11.83 46.50
N SER A 11 1.07 12.99 46.44
CA SER A 11 0.36 13.45 45.25
C SER A 11 1.30 13.61 44.05
N LEU A 12 2.50 14.17 44.27
CA LEU A 12 3.51 14.32 43.23
C LEU A 12 3.96 12.94 42.70
N VAL A 13 4.25 11.99 43.58
CA VAL A 13 4.68 10.63 43.19
C VAL A 13 3.58 9.92 42.39
N ILE A 14 2.31 10.03 42.81
CA ILE A 14 1.18 9.46 42.09
C ILE A 14 1.06 10.09 40.69
N LEU A 15 1.24 11.40 40.58
CA LEU A 15 1.12 12.10 39.31
C LEU A 15 2.29 11.78 38.38
N GLN A 16 3.51 11.63 38.91
CA GLN A 16 4.69 11.16 38.16
C GLN A 16 4.50 9.74 37.63
N HIS A 17 4.00 8.83 38.47
CA HIS A 17 3.64 7.47 38.03
C HIS A 17 2.53 7.46 36.98
N LYS A 18 1.49 8.28 37.18
CA LYS A 18 0.42 8.45 36.18
C LYS A 18 0.95 9.07 34.90
N LEU A 19 1.94 9.95 34.93
CA LEU A 19 2.52 10.52 33.72
C LEU A 19 3.31 9.47 32.92
N TRP A 20 4.06 8.60 33.61
CA TRP A 20 4.77 7.48 32.99
C TRP A 20 3.85 6.39 32.45
N LEU A 21 2.67 6.18 33.06
CA LEU A 21 1.72 5.12 32.68
C LEU A 21 0.52 5.62 31.85
N GLY A 22 0.19 6.90 31.92
CA GLY A 22 -1.17 7.41 31.67
C GLY A 22 -1.48 7.79 30.24
N ASP A 23 -0.67 8.62 29.58
CA ASP A 23 -1.08 9.16 28.27
C ASP A 23 0.09 9.27 27.25
N GLY A 24 1.32 8.94 27.65
CA GLY A 24 2.54 8.99 26.82
C GLY A 24 3.20 7.63 26.63
N ASN A 25 2.37 6.59 26.51
CA ASN A 25 2.76 5.21 26.73
C ASN A 25 3.73 4.68 25.66
N LEU A 26 4.99 4.40 26.05
CA LEU A 26 5.97 3.64 25.24
C LEU A 26 5.37 2.34 24.71
N ILE A 27 4.40 1.74 25.42
CA ILE A 27 3.72 0.52 25.02
C ILE A 27 2.75 0.80 23.86
N GLN A 28 2.00 1.90 23.89
CA GLN A 28 1.14 2.28 22.75
C GLN A 28 1.97 2.62 21.51
N TRP A 29 3.12 3.28 21.69
CA TRP A 29 4.05 3.53 20.57
C TRP A 29 4.62 2.22 20.01
N ARG A 30 5.00 1.25 20.86
CA ARG A 30 5.47 -0.07 20.39
C ARG A 30 4.37 -0.87 19.70
N ASP A 31 3.14 -0.83 20.19
CA ASP A 31 2.02 -1.52 19.55
C ASP A 31 1.63 -0.86 18.22
N LEU A 32 1.70 0.47 18.14
CA LEU A 32 1.46 1.20 16.90
C LEU A 32 2.57 0.93 15.86
N GLN A 33 3.83 0.91 16.29
CA GLN A 33 4.98 0.52 15.45
C GLN A 33 4.87 -0.93 14.96
N LYS A 34 4.45 -1.87 15.81
CA LYS A 34 4.20 -3.26 15.41
C LYS A 34 3.09 -3.35 14.36
N LYS A 35 1.98 -2.62 14.54
CA LYS A 35 0.89 -2.59 13.55
C LYS A 35 1.37 -2.00 12.22
N LEU A 36 2.18 -0.94 12.26
CA LEU A 36 2.74 -0.31 11.06
C LEU A 36 3.62 -1.29 10.27
N ALA A 37 4.50 -2.03 10.97
CA ALA A 37 5.38 -3.02 10.34
C ALA A 37 4.60 -4.17 9.67
N VAL A 38 3.50 -4.62 10.28
CA VAL A 38 2.64 -5.68 9.70
C VAL A 38 1.95 -5.17 8.43
N HIS A 39 1.38 -3.96 8.47
CA HIS A 39 0.72 -3.38 7.31
C HIS A 39 1.69 -3.08 6.16
N GLU A 40 2.92 -2.65 6.45
CA GLU A 40 3.94 -2.41 5.44
C GLU A 40 4.38 -3.72 4.74
N GLN A 41 4.46 -4.83 5.49
CA GLN A 41 4.78 -6.14 4.93
C GLN A 41 3.67 -6.66 4.00
N GLU A 42 2.40 -6.50 4.40
CA GLU A 42 1.27 -6.86 3.54
C GLU A 42 1.21 -6.00 2.27
N ASN A 43 1.43 -4.68 2.41
CA ASN A 43 1.41 -3.76 1.28
C ASN A 43 2.53 -4.07 0.28
N ASN A 44 3.75 -4.37 0.75
CA ASN A 44 4.84 -4.80 -0.12
C ASN A 44 4.54 -6.10 -0.88
N LYS A 45 3.86 -7.07 -0.23
CA LYS A 45 3.44 -8.32 -0.89
C LYS A 45 2.38 -8.05 -1.96
N LEU A 46 1.42 -7.18 -1.69
CA LEU A 46 0.38 -6.77 -2.65
C LEU A 46 0.98 -5.97 -3.82
N ALA A 47 1.89 -5.04 -3.55
CA ALA A 47 2.58 -4.27 -4.58
C ALA A 47 3.39 -5.16 -5.53
N THR A 48 4.07 -6.18 -4.99
CA THR A 48 4.83 -7.14 -5.81
C THR A 48 3.89 -7.95 -6.72
N ARG A 49 2.74 -8.41 -6.20
CA ARG A 49 1.73 -9.11 -6.99
C ARG A 49 1.11 -8.22 -8.07
N ASN A 50 0.78 -6.98 -7.72
CA ASN A 50 0.24 -6.02 -8.68
C ASN A 50 1.22 -5.74 -9.82
N ARG A 51 2.52 -5.59 -9.53
CA ARG A 51 3.53 -5.43 -10.58
C ARG A 51 3.62 -6.64 -11.52
N SER A 52 3.51 -7.86 -10.98
CA SER A 52 3.46 -9.07 -11.79
C SER A 52 2.23 -9.10 -12.68
N LEU A 53 1.04 -8.85 -12.11
CA LEU A 53 -0.21 -8.85 -12.86
C LEU A 53 -0.25 -7.74 -13.92
N GLU A 54 0.33 -6.57 -13.62
CA GLU A 54 0.43 -5.47 -14.57
C GLU A 54 1.38 -5.81 -15.73
N ALA A 55 2.48 -6.51 -15.46
CA ALA A 55 3.36 -7.04 -16.49
C ALA A 55 2.64 -8.10 -17.34
N ASP A 56 1.90 -9.02 -16.73
CA ASP A 56 1.13 -10.06 -17.43
C ASP A 56 0.04 -9.44 -18.31
N ILE A 57 -0.68 -8.42 -17.81
CA ILE A 57 -1.69 -7.67 -18.58
C ILE A 57 -1.04 -6.95 -19.76
N LYS A 58 0.14 -6.37 -19.56
CA LYS A 58 0.87 -5.66 -20.62
C LYS A 58 1.38 -6.64 -21.68
N GLU A 59 1.85 -7.82 -21.28
CA GLU A 59 2.27 -8.89 -22.20
C GLU A 59 1.09 -9.45 -22.97
N LEU A 60 -0.04 -9.73 -22.32
CA LEU A 60 -1.28 -10.17 -22.98
C LEU A 60 -1.79 -9.13 -23.97
N LYS A 61 -1.84 -7.85 -23.58
CA LYS A 61 -2.26 -6.77 -24.49
C LYS A 61 -1.31 -6.62 -25.67
N ASN A 62 -0.01 -6.57 -25.43
CA ASN A 62 0.96 -6.39 -26.50
C ASN A 62 1.06 -7.63 -27.40
N GLY A 63 0.94 -8.83 -26.84
CA GLY A 63 0.97 -10.09 -27.58
C GLY A 63 -0.25 -10.25 -28.48
N ASP A 64 -1.45 -9.98 -27.96
CA ASP A 64 -2.68 -10.04 -28.75
C ASP A 64 -2.74 -8.90 -29.78
N GLN A 65 -2.32 -7.69 -29.42
CA GLN A 65 -2.28 -6.56 -30.35
C GLN A 65 -1.23 -6.73 -31.45
N ALA A 66 -0.04 -7.25 -31.12
CA ALA A 66 1.00 -7.53 -32.12
C ALA A 66 0.58 -8.67 -33.07
N LEU A 67 -0.08 -9.70 -32.54
CA LEU A 67 -0.64 -10.78 -33.37
C LEU A 67 -1.77 -10.27 -34.26
N GLU A 68 -2.64 -9.40 -33.74
CA GLU A 68 -3.73 -8.79 -34.50
C GLU A 68 -3.20 -7.84 -35.58
N GLU A 69 -2.18 -7.03 -35.31
CA GLU A 69 -1.50 -6.20 -36.32
C GLU A 69 -0.84 -7.05 -37.40
N GLN A 70 -0.15 -8.13 -37.03
CA GLN A 70 0.48 -9.01 -38.01
C GLN A 70 -0.55 -9.76 -38.86
N ALA A 71 -1.65 -10.25 -38.27
CA ALA A 71 -2.74 -10.86 -39.03
C ALA A 71 -3.45 -9.86 -39.96
N ARG A 72 -3.61 -8.60 -39.54
CA ARG A 72 -4.15 -7.51 -40.38
C ARG A 72 -3.20 -7.18 -41.53
N TYR A 73 -1.88 -7.13 -41.29
CA TYR A 73 -0.87 -6.77 -42.28
C TYR A 73 -0.57 -7.90 -43.28
N GLU A 74 -0.41 -9.15 -42.80
CA GLU A 74 -0.02 -10.29 -43.65
C GLU A 74 -1.21 -11.01 -44.29
N LEU A 75 -2.34 -11.11 -43.59
CA LEU A 75 -3.50 -11.88 -44.04
C LEU A 75 -4.68 -11.00 -44.49
N GLY A 76 -4.58 -9.68 -44.33
CA GLY A 76 -5.66 -8.74 -44.67
C GLY A 76 -6.94 -9.00 -43.88
N MET A 77 -6.85 -9.61 -42.70
CA MET A 77 -8.01 -9.97 -41.88
C MET A 77 -8.64 -8.71 -41.27
N ILE A 78 -9.94 -8.54 -41.47
CA ILE A 78 -10.74 -7.44 -40.92
C ILE A 78 -11.89 -8.08 -40.11
N LYS A 79 -12.17 -7.57 -38.91
CA LYS A 79 -13.31 -8.05 -38.10
C LYS A 79 -14.64 -7.69 -38.79
N GLU A 80 -15.67 -8.52 -38.59
CA GLU A 80 -17.03 -8.21 -39.08
C GLU A 80 -17.50 -6.87 -38.47
N ASN A 81 -17.77 -5.88 -39.32
CA ASN A 81 -18.12 -4.48 -39.02
C ASN A 81 -16.98 -3.49 -38.69
N GLU A 82 -15.72 -3.74 -39.06
CA GLU A 82 -14.64 -2.77 -38.90
C GLU A 82 -14.31 -2.03 -40.22
N VAL A 83 -14.21 -0.69 -40.18
CA VAL A 83 -13.77 0.14 -41.32
C VAL A 83 -12.28 0.42 -41.18
N TYR A 84 -11.44 -0.33 -41.91
CA TYR A 84 -9.99 -0.19 -41.89
C TYR A 84 -9.52 0.87 -42.90
N TYR A 85 -8.81 1.89 -42.43
CA TYR A 85 -8.18 2.92 -43.27
C TYR A 85 -6.67 2.67 -43.34
N HIS A 86 -6.15 2.37 -44.52
CA HIS A 86 -4.71 2.29 -44.78
C HIS A 86 -4.27 3.51 -45.58
N PHE A 87 -3.46 4.37 -44.98
CA PHE A 87 -2.83 5.48 -45.69
C PHE A 87 -1.54 4.97 -46.32
N ILE A 88 -1.54 4.79 -47.64
CA ILE A 88 -0.34 4.61 -48.44
C ILE A 88 0.06 6.01 -48.90
N ASP A 89 1.22 6.49 -48.49
CA ASP A 89 1.84 7.70 -49.04
C ASP A 89 2.64 7.36 -50.32
#